data_AF-A0A9D8FU28-F1
#
_entry.id   AF-A0A9D8FU28-F1
#
_cell.length_a   1.000
_cell.length_b   1.000
_cell.length_c   1.000
_cell.angle_alpha   90.00
_cell.angle_beta   90.00
_cell.angle_gamma   90.00
#
_symmetry.space_group_name_H-M   'P 1'
#
loop_
_entity.id
_entity.type
_entity.pdbx_description
1 polymer ?
#
loop_
_entity_poly.entity_id
_entity_poly.type
_entity_poly.pdbx_seq_one_letter_code
_entity_poly.pdbx_strand_id
1 'polypeptide(L)' 'MRPLSKVAPDWWDYTTLDREILDDAARLTADDLLDLSRPGFAVRFYDTLEDFYLAEALE' A
#
# COMPACT_ATOMS: atom_id res chain seq x y z
N MET A 1 10.30 1.24 21.96
CA MET A 1 9.18 0.29 22.22
C MET A 1 8.13 0.59 21.17
N ARG A 2 7.64 -0.42 20.44
CA ARG A 2 6.65 -0.17 19.38
C ARG A 2 5.32 0.33 19.96
N PRO A 3 4.52 1.12 19.21
CA PRO A 3 3.16 1.45 19.59
C PRO A 3 2.28 0.20 19.75
N LEU A 4 1.33 0.25 20.68
CA LEU A 4 0.27 -0.74 20.77
C LEU A 4 -0.72 -0.53 19.61
N SER A 5 -1.23 -1.63 19.05
CA SER A 5 -2.27 -1.54 18.04
C SER A 5 -3.49 -0.78 18.57
N LYS A 6 -4.02 0.12 17.74
CA LYS A 6 -5.27 0.85 18.01
C LYS A 6 -6.51 0.09 17.51
N VAL A 7 -6.34 -0.85 16.58
CA VAL A 7 -7.45 -1.62 15.98
C VAL A 7 -7.73 -2.88 16.78
N ALA A 8 -6.67 -3.59 17.19
CA ALA A 8 -6.72 -4.83 17.95
C ALA A 8 -5.45 -4.95 18.82
N PRO A 9 -5.50 -4.56 20.12
CA PRO A 9 -4.34 -4.53 21.02
C PRO A 9 -3.45 -5.77 21.05
N ASP A 10 -4.01 -6.95 20.79
CA ASP A 10 -3.30 -8.23 20.79
C ASP A 10 -2.63 -8.58 19.44
N TRP A 11 -2.80 -7.74 18.41
CA TRP A 11 -2.34 -7.98 17.04
C TRP A 11 -1.41 -6.86 16.55
N TRP A 12 -0.72 -7.12 15.44
CA TRP A 12 0.11 -6.12 14.78
C TRP A 12 -0.62 -5.64 13.53
N ASP A 13 -0.69 -4.32 13.36
CA ASP A 13 -1.29 -3.67 12.19
C ASP A 13 -0.51 -2.40 11.84
N TYR A 14 -0.99 -1.64 10.85
CA TYR A 14 -0.32 -0.43 10.39
C TYR A 14 -0.15 0.62 11.51
N THR A 15 -1.00 0.66 12.54
CA THR A 15 -0.87 1.58 13.69
C THR A 15 0.27 1.22 14.64
N THR A 16 0.84 0.01 14.49
CA THR A 16 2.01 -0.45 15.26
C THR A 16 3.35 -0.11 14.60
N LEU A 17 3.32 0.47 13.39
CA LEU A 17 4.52 0.88 12.66
C LEU A 17 5.17 2.13 13.28
N ASP A 18 6.43 2.36 12.92
CA ASP A 18 7.11 3.61 13.28
C ASP A 18 6.34 4.80 12.70
N ARG A 19 6.30 5.89 13.48
CA ARG A 19 5.62 7.11 13.08
C ARG A 19 6.23 7.69 11.82
N GLU A 20 7.56 7.60 11.65
CA GLU A 20 8.25 8.09 10.45
C GLU A 20 7.76 7.36 9.19
N ILE A 21 7.61 6.03 9.25
CA ILE A 21 7.08 5.22 8.14
C ILE A 21 5.65 5.66 7.78
N LEU A 22 4.82 5.91 8.79
CA LEU A 22 3.44 6.35 8.57
C LEU A 22 3.37 7.73 7.95
N ASP A 23 4.19 8.66 8.44
CA ASP A 23 4.24 10.03 7.94
C ASP A 23 4.85 10.06 6.53
N ASP A 24 5.78 9.17 6.19
CA ASP A 24 6.35 9.01 4.85
C ASP A 24 5.32 8.45 3.86
N ALA A 25 4.63 7.37 4.26
CA ALA A 25 3.57 6.77 3.44
C ALA A 25 2.43 7.77 3.18
N ALA A 26 2.10 8.62 4.15
CA ALA A 26 1.07 9.65 4.01
C ALA A 26 1.43 10.76 3.00
N ARG A 27 2.71 10.90 2.62
CA ARG A 27 3.18 11.88 1.63
C ARG A 27 3.25 11.33 0.21
N LEU A 28 3.04 10.03 0.02
CA LEU A 28 3.12 9.39 -1.29
C LEU A 28 2.06 9.97 -2.25
N THR A 29 2.50 10.24 -3.47
CA THR A 29 1.67 10.60 -4.61
C THR A 29 1.41 9.37 -5.49
N ALA A 30 0.54 9.50 -6.51
CA ALA A 30 0.30 8.42 -7.46
C ALA A 30 1.58 8.01 -8.22
N ASP A 31 2.42 8.99 -8.56
CA ASP A 31 3.71 8.75 -9.23
C ASP A 31 4.67 7.99 -8.31
N ASP A 32 4.74 8.37 -7.02
CA ASP A 32 5.59 7.66 -6.05
C ASP A 32 5.17 6.19 -5.87
N LEU A 33 3.87 5.88 -6.00
CA LEU A 33 3.37 4.51 -5.91
C LEU A 33 3.84 3.64 -7.09
N LEU A 34 3.91 4.19 -8.30
CA LEU A 34 4.45 3.47 -9.46
C LEU A 34 5.91 3.04 -9.22
N ASP A 35 6.70 3.93 -8.64
CA ASP A 35 8.12 3.73 -8.32
C ASP A 35 8.37 2.65 -7.26
N LEU A 36 7.33 2.23 -6.52
CA LEU A 36 7.44 1.11 -5.58
C LEU A 36 7.53 -0.26 -6.27
N SER A 37 7.29 -0.33 -7.58
CA SER A 37 7.43 -1.54 -8.39
C SER A 37 8.88 -2.06 -8.37
N ARG A 38 9.03 -3.37 -8.21
CA ARG A 38 10.34 -4.04 -8.04
C ARG A 38 10.22 -5.52 -8.42
N PRO A 39 11.33 -6.25 -8.67
CA PRO A 39 11.24 -7.67 -8.99
C PRO A 39 10.39 -8.45 -7.96
N GLY A 40 9.33 -9.11 -8.44
CA GLY A 40 8.36 -9.81 -7.59
C GLY A 40 7.20 -8.97 -7.03
N PHE A 41 7.10 -7.68 -7.38
CA PHE A 41 6.02 -6.80 -6.97
C PHE A 41 5.75 -5.72 -8.03
N ALA A 42 4.57 -5.72 -8.63
CA ALA A 42 4.20 -4.75 -9.66
C ALA A 42 3.05 -3.85 -9.18
N VAL A 43 3.17 -2.55 -9.40
CA VAL A 43 2.07 -1.59 -9.21
C VAL A 43 1.51 -1.24 -10.59
N ARG A 44 0.20 -1.45 -10.78
CA ARG A 44 -0.52 -1.11 -12.01
C ARG A 44 -1.68 -0.20 -11.67
N PHE A 45 -1.81 0.91 -12.39
CA PHE A 45 -2.96 1.80 -12.32
C PHE A 45 -3.91 1.49 -13.48
N TYR A 46 -5.20 1.53 -13.16
CA TYR A 46 -6.27 1.40 -14.14
C TYR A 46 -7.17 2.61 -13.97
N ASP A 47 -7.35 3.36 -15.06
CA ASP A 47 -8.14 4.59 -15.05
C ASP A 47 -9.64 4.29 -14.96
N THR A 48 -10.05 3.10 -15.41
CA THR A 48 -11.43 2.64 -15.36
C THR A 48 -11.54 1.25 -14.71
N LEU A 49 -12.75 0.97 -14.23
CA LEU A 49 -13.07 -0.34 -13.64
C LEU A 49 -13.06 -1.44 -14.71
N GLU A 50 -13.47 -1.10 -15.92
CA GLU A 50 -13.45 -1.98 -17.09
C GLU A 50 -12.02 -2.38 -17.45
N ASP A 51 -11.07 -1.43 -17.45
CA ASP A 51 -9.65 -1.73 -17.68
C ASP A 51 -9.08 -2.66 -16.61
N PHE A 52 -9.46 -2.45 -15.34
CA PHE A 52 -9.06 -3.31 -14.23
C PHE A 52 -9.56 -4.76 -14.43
N TYR A 53 -10.85 -4.95 -14.72
CA TYR A 53 -11.42 -6.28 -14.94
C TYR A 53 -10.89 -6.97 -16.19
N LEU A 54 -10.65 -6.21 -17.27
CA LEU A 54 -10.04 -6.75 -18.48
C LEU A 54 -8.63 -7.27 -18.20
N ALA A 55 -7.85 -6.54 -17.41
CA ALA A 55 -6.50 -6.97 -17.04
C ALA A 55 -6.50 -8.23 -16.15
N GLU A 56 -7.38 -8.30 -15.16
CA GLU A 56 -7.54 -9.50 -14.30
C GLU A 56 -7.94 -10.74 -15.11
N ALA A 57 -8.84 -10.58 -16.09
CA ALA A 57 -9.29 -11.70 -16.92
C ALA A 57 -8.23 -12.25 -17.87
N LEU A 58 -7.15 -11.49 -18.12
CA LEU A 58 -6.06 -11.85 -19.04
C LEU A 58 -4.79 -12.34 -18.33
N GLU A 59 -4.76 -12.30 -17.00
CA GLU A 59 -3.66 -12.79 -16.15
C GLU A 59 -3.79 -14.29 -15.84
#